data_AF-A0A8D9L868-F1
#
_entry.id   AF-A0A8D9L868-F1
#
_cell.length_a   1.000
_cell.length_b   1.000
_cell.length_c   1.000
_cell.angle_alpha   90.00
_cell.angle_beta   90.00
_cell.angle_gamma   90.00
#
_symmetry.space_group_name_H-M   'P 1'
#
loop_
_entity.id
_entity.type
_entity.pdbx_description
1 polymer ?
#
loop_
_entity_poly.entity_id
_entity_poly.type
_entity_poly.pdbx_seq_one_letter_code
_entity_poly.pdbx_strand_id
1 'polypeptide(L)'
;MNEISKFYPIINASYQTREAQGKRQLMTYFLLISLLTLFLILSLAYVYRQMRKISAIREELVNTNACLVKLNGEISETNNLLQERNIQLSESNHIKEEYIAHFLDLCSTYINKLEDYQKSLQKKAMNKQLDELFKMLRSTRMVENEVEALYVNFDRIFLGLYPTFVRDFNALLQPEERIVLKSEDLLNKELRIFALMRLGVTDSVRIAAFLRCSLSTIYNYRTKVRNKALVPRDEFEGWVMRIGVNRNPL
;
A
#
# COMPACT_ATOMS: atom_id res chain seq x y z
N MET A 1 32.07 123.45 6.00
CA MET A 1 32.39 122.14 5.37
C MET A 1 32.68 121.15 6.50
N ASN A 2 32.07 119.96 6.53
CA ASN A 2 32.38 118.81 7.42
C ASN A 2 31.59 118.57 8.73
N GLU A 3 30.26 118.55 8.68
CA GLU A 3 29.49 117.71 9.64
C GLU A 3 28.82 116.51 8.95
N ILE A 4 28.27 116.68 7.75
CA ILE A 4 27.62 115.61 6.98
C ILE A 4 28.63 114.52 6.52
N SER A 5 29.90 114.90 6.28
CA SER A 5 30.97 113.97 5.88
C SER A 5 31.43 113.02 7.00
N LYS A 6 31.14 113.32 8.27
CA LYS A 6 31.51 112.44 9.41
C LYS A 6 30.50 111.31 9.64
N PHE A 7 29.24 111.52 9.26
CA PHE A 7 28.17 110.53 9.44
C PHE A 7 28.07 109.53 8.27
N TYR A 8 28.49 109.91 7.06
CA TYR A 8 28.48 109.02 5.88
C TYR A 8 29.25 107.69 6.07
N PRO A 9 30.50 107.66 6.61
CA PRO A 9 31.20 106.41 6.86
C PRO A 9 30.56 105.56 7.97
N ILE A 10 29.89 106.17 8.95
CA ILE A 10 29.18 105.46 10.03
C ILE A 10 27.88 104.84 9.51
N ILE A 11 27.13 105.57 8.68
CA ILE A 11 25.93 105.07 8.01
C ILE A 11 26.34 103.96 7.04
N ASN A 12 27.33 104.17 6.17
CA ASN A 12 27.80 103.13 5.25
C ASN A 12 28.37 101.91 5.98
N ALA A 13 29.14 102.09 7.06
CA ALA A 13 29.63 100.98 7.87
C ALA A 13 28.51 100.22 8.60
N SER A 14 27.50 100.91 9.13
CA SER A 14 26.34 100.27 9.76
C SER A 14 25.41 99.57 8.75
N TYR A 15 25.27 100.11 7.53
CA TYR A 15 24.61 99.44 6.40
C TYR A 15 25.39 98.21 5.93
N GLN A 16 26.71 98.32 5.74
CA GLN A 16 27.58 97.17 5.38
C GLN A 16 27.58 96.10 6.47
N THR A 17 27.56 96.49 7.75
CA THR A 17 27.47 95.55 8.87
C THR A 17 26.13 94.83 8.91
N ARG A 18 25.02 95.55 8.65
CA ARG A 18 23.68 94.94 8.52
C ARG A 18 23.57 94.00 7.32
N GLU A 19 24.14 94.37 6.17
CA GLU A 19 24.17 93.52 4.98
C GLU A 19 25.01 92.24 5.22
N ALA A 20 26.15 92.38 5.92
CA ALA A 20 26.98 91.25 6.32
C ALA A 20 26.29 90.32 7.34
N GLN A 21 25.54 90.88 8.29
CA GLN A 21 24.73 90.10 9.25
C GLN A 21 23.59 89.35 8.55
N GLY A 22 22.89 89.99 7.61
CA GLY A 22 21.85 89.34 6.79
C GLY A 22 22.42 88.21 5.93
N LYS A 23 23.56 88.42 5.28
CA LYS A 23 24.28 87.38 4.51
C LYS A 23 24.71 86.21 5.40
N ARG A 24 25.18 86.46 6.62
CA ARG A 24 25.54 85.40 7.60
C ARG A 24 24.32 84.59 8.02
N GLN A 25 23.19 85.23 8.32
CA GLN A 25 21.95 84.51 8.68
C GLN A 25 21.44 83.66 7.51
N LEU A 26 21.42 84.21 6.29
CA LEU A 26 21.09 83.43 5.08
C LEU A 26 22.02 82.22 4.91
N MET A 27 23.34 82.40 5.12
CA MET A 27 24.31 81.33 5.02
C MET A 27 24.10 80.24 6.08
N THR A 28 23.75 80.61 7.33
CA THR A 28 23.42 79.63 8.39
C THR A 28 22.16 78.85 8.07
N TYR A 29 21.10 79.51 7.58
CA TYR A 29 19.88 78.82 7.16
C TYR A 29 20.13 77.91 5.95
N PHE A 30 20.94 78.35 4.99
CA PHE A 30 21.32 77.53 3.84
C PHE A 30 22.08 76.26 4.25
N LEU A 31 23.03 76.36 5.18
CA LEU A 31 23.76 75.21 5.72
C LEU A 31 22.83 74.23 6.46
N LEU A 32 21.91 74.75 7.28
CA LEU A 32 20.93 73.93 7.99
C LEU A 32 19.99 73.20 7.02
N ILE A 33 19.47 73.89 6.01
CA ILE A 33 18.61 73.29 4.97
C ILE A 33 19.41 72.24 4.18
N SER A 34 20.66 72.52 3.81
CA SER A 34 21.52 71.56 3.11
C SER A 34 21.78 70.30 3.95
N LEU A 35 21.97 70.44 5.26
CA LEU A 35 22.19 69.32 6.16
C LEU A 35 20.90 68.50 6.37
N LEU A 36 19.76 69.18 6.53
CA LEU A 36 18.45 68.55 6.67
C LEU A 36 18.04 67.79 5.41
N THR A 37 18.30 68.36 4.23
CA THR A 37 18.04 67.71 2.94
C THR A 37 18.93 66.49 2.73
N LEU A 38 20.22 66.57 3.07
CA LEU A 38 21.12 65.42 3.02
C LEU A 38 20.64 64.29 3.97
N PHE A 39 20.25 64.64 5.19
CA PHE A 39 19.69 63.68 6.15
C PHE A 39 18.43 63.01 5.59
N LEU A 40 17.50 63.79 5.01
CA LEU A 40 16.28 63.27 4.40
C LEU A 40 16.60 62.28 3.25
N ILE A 41 17.55 62.61 2.38
CA ILE A 41 17.99 61.72 1.29
C ILE A 41 18.55 60.41 1.83
N LEU A 42 19.39 60.45 2.87
CA LEU A 42 19.94 59.25 3.50
C LEU A 42 18.86 58.39 4.15
N SER A 43 17.90 58.99 4.85
CA SER A 43 16.75 58.28 5.42
C SER A 43 15.89 57.62 4.36
N LEU A 44 15.60 58.32 3.26
CA LEU A 44 14.85 57.75 2.12
C LEU A 44 15.60 56.58 1.48
N ALA A 45 16.92 56.72 1.28
CA ALA A 45 17.76 55.66 0.73
C ALA A 45 17.80 54.43 1.66
N TYR A 46 17.85 54.65 2.98
CA TYR A 46 17.78 53.58 3.99
C TYR A 46 16.44 52.84 3.93
N VAL A 47 15.31 53.57 3.95
CA VAL A 47 13.96 52.98 3.85
C VAL A 47 13.80 52.20 2.55
N TYR A 48 14.27 52.73 1.42
CA TYR A 48 14.19 52.04 0.14
C TYR A 48 14.97 50.72 0.14
N ARG A 49 16.19 50.70 0.70
CA ARG A 49 16.98 49.48 0.87
C ARG A 49 16.28 48.48 1.79
N GLN A 50 15.73 48.94 2.90
CA GLN A 50 15.01 48.11 3.86
C GLN A 50 13.75 47.47 3.23
N MET A 51 12.99 48.23 2.46
CA MET A 51 11.81 47.74 1.75
C MET A 51 12.16 46.63 0.76
N ARG A 52 13.24 46.80 -0.03
CA ARG A 52 13.73 45.75 -0.94
C ARG A 52 14.09 44.46 -0.19
N LYS A 53 14.77 44.56 0.95
CA LYS A 53 15.12 43.38 1.77
C LYS A 53 13.89 42.69 2.34
N ILE A 54 12.90 43.45 2.83
CA ILE A 54 11.66 42.91 3.36
C ILE A 54 10.85 42.20 2.27
N SER A 55 10.79 42.75 1.05
CA SER A 55 10.11 42.10 -0.07
C SER A 55 10.73 40.75 -0.41
N ALA A 56 12.06 40.66 -0.48
CA ALA A 56 12.76 39.39 -0.75
C ALA A 56 12.49 38.33 0.33
N ILE A 57 12.56 38.71 1.62
CA ILE A 57 12.27 37.79 2.73
C ILE A 57 10.81 37.32 2.70
N ARG A 58 9.87 38.21 2.38
CA ARG A 58 8.44 37.83 2.25
C ARG A 58 8.22 36.82 1.14
N GLU A 59 8.87 37.02 -0.01
CA GLU A 59 8.79 36.09 -1.14
C GLU A 59 9.33 34.70 -0.76
N GLU A 60 10.50 34.64 -0.12
CA GLU A 60 11.06 33.40 0.40
C GLU A 60 10.14 32.72 1.42
N LEU A 61 9.54 33.49 2.33
CA LEU A 61 8.61 32.99 3.34
C LEU A 61 7.32 32.43 2.71
N VAL A 62 6.81 33.06 1.66
CA VAL A 62 5.66 32.54 0.90
C VAL A 62 6.03 31.24 0.19
N ASN A 63 7.20 31.18 -0.46
CA ASN A 63 7.65 29.99 -1.18
C ASN A 63 7.90 28.80 -0.25
N THR A 64 8.56 29.04 0.89
CA THR A 64 8.81 28.01 1.90
C THR A 64 7.52 27.52 2.55
N ASN A 65 6.57 28.41 2.86
CA ASN A 65 5.26 28.01 3.37
C ASN A 65 4.48 27.17 2.35
N ALA A 66 4.48 27.58 1.07
CA ALA A 66 3.86 26.79 0.00
C ALA A 66 4.49 25.39 -0.12
N CYS A 67 5.82 25.29 0.01
CA CYS A 67 6.52 24.01 0.04
C CYS A 67 6.12 23.16 1.26
N LEU A 68 6.06 23.74 2.45
CA LEU A 68 5.63 23.05 3.68
C LEU A 68 4.20 22.52 3.57
N VAL A 69 3.27 23.32 3.03
CA VAL A 69 1.88 22.88 2.80
C VAL A 69 1.86 21.70 1.83
N LYS A 70 2.63 21.76 0.74
CA LYS A 70 2.73 20.66 -0.23
C LYS A 70 3.27 19.38 0.42
N LEU A 71 4.39 19.46 1.14
CA LEU A 71 5.00 18.30 1.80
C LEU A 71 4.07 17.72 2.88
N ASN A 72 3.39 18.56 3.66
CA ASN A 72 2.40 18.09 4.63
C ASN A 72 1.24 17.35 3.93
N GLY A 73 0.82 17.82 2.75
CA GLY A 73 -0.14 17.12 1.90
C GLY A 73 0.35 15.73 1.49
N GLU A 74 1.56 15.64 0.93
CA GLU A 74 2.18 14.37 0.50
C GLU A 74 2.38 13.39 1.67
N ILE A 75 2.78 13.88 2.85
CA ILE A 75 2.89 13.08 4.08
C ILE A 75 1.52 12.56 4.49
N SER A 76 0.49 13.41 4.48
CA SER A 76 -0.87 13.01 4.84
C SER A 76 -1.41 11.94 3.90
N GLU A 77 -1.20 12.08 2.59
CA GLU A 77 -1.61 11.10 1.59
C GLU A 77 -0.89 9.76 1.78
N THR A 78 0.44 9.81 1.99
CA THR A 78 1.25 8.61 2.25
C THR A 78 0.82 7.91 3.53
N ASN A 79 0.53 8.67 4.60
CA ASN A 79 0.07 8.10 5.86
C ASN A 79 -1.30 7.42 5.72
N ASN A 80 -2.22 8.03 4.98
CA ASN A 80 -3.53 7.42 4.68
C ASN A 80 -3.36 6.11 3.90
N LEU A 81 -2.51 6.10 2.86
CA LEU A 81 -2.21 4.88 2.09
C LEU A 81 -1.58 3.79 2.97
N LEU A 82 -0.62 4.16 3.82
CA LEU A 82 0.00 3.20 4.77
C LEU A 82 -1.03 2.63 5.74
N GLN A 83 -1.94 3.46 6.26
CA GLN A 83 -3.01 3.00 7.14
C GLN A 83 -3.95 2.03 6.41
N GLU A 84 -4.37 2.34 5.20
CA GLU A 84 -5.21 1.45 4.38
C GLU A 84 -4.53 0.10 4.13
N ARG A 85 -3.24 0.12 3.76
CA ARG A 85 -2.46 -1.10 3.53
C ARG A 85 -2.25 -1.91 4.79
N ASN A 86 -2.06 -1.26 5.95
CA ASN A 86 -1.98 -1.95 7.24
C ASN A 86 -3.29 -2.62 7.62
N ILE A 87 -4.44 -1.97 7.37
CA ILE A 87 -5.77 -2.58 7.58
C ILE A 87 -5.92 -3.81 6.69
N GLN A 88 -5.67 -3.69 5.39
CA GLN A 88 -5.74 -4.83 4.45
C GLN A 88 -4.80 -5.99 4.85
N LEU A 89 -3.59 -5.67 5.30
CA LEU A 89 -2.64 -6.68 5.77
C LEU A 89 -3.12 -7.36 7.06
N SER A 90 -3.68 -6.59 7.99
CA SER A 90 -4.25 -7.10 9.25
C SER A 90 -5.44 -8.02 8.97
N GLU A 91 -6.35 -7.63 8.08
CA GLU A 91 -7.47 -8.47 7.64
C GLU A 91 -6.98 -9.77 6.99
N SER A 92 -5.98 -9.69 6.10
CA SER A 92 -5.37 -10.88 5.48
C SER A 92 -4.72 -11.81 6.52
N ASN A 93 -4.08 -11.25 7.54
CA ASN A 93 -3.50 -12.03 8.63
C ASN A 93 -4.57 -12.69 9.48
N HIS A 94 -5.64 -11.97 9.82
CA HIS A 94 -6.77 -12.52 10.58
C HIS A 94 -7.40 -13.73 9.88
N ILE A 95 -7.61 -13.62 8.56
CA ILE A 95 -8.11 -14.75 7.75
C ILE A 95 -7.15 -15.95 7.81
N LYS A 96 -5.84 -15.72 7.71
CA LYS A 96 -4.84 -16.81 7.82
C LYS A 96 -4.84 -17.46 9.20
N GLU A 97 -4.98 -16.67 10.26
CA GLU A 97 -5.08 -17.17 11.64
C GLU A 97 -6.33 -18.05 11.83
N GLU A 98 -7.48 -17.65 11.28
CA GLU A 98 -8.71 -18.44 11.30
C GLU A 98 -8.50 -19.81 10.62
N TYR A 99 -7.82 -19.86 9.47
CA TYR A 99 -7.51 -21.12 8.82
C TYR A 99 -6.53 -22.00 9.61
N ILE A 100 -5.58 -21.40 10.32
CA ILE A 100 -4.69 -22.16 11.22
C ILE A 100 -5.50 -22.78 12.35
N ALA A 101 -6.42 -22.03 12.98
CA ALA A 101 -7.31 -22.56 14.00
C ALA A 101 -8.17 -23.70 13.44
N HIS A 102 -8.80 -23.50 12.28
CA HIS A 102 -9.58 -24.54 11.60
C HIS A 102 -8.75 -25.79 11.27
N PHE A 103 -7.48 -25.63 10.88
CA PHE A 103 -6.58 -26.76 10.65
C PHE A 103 -6.30 -27.56 11.93
N LEU A 104 -6.11 -26.88 13.06
CA LEU A 104 -5.93 -27.53 14.36
C LEU A 104 -7.20 -28.27 14.80
N ASP A 105 -8.38 -27.69 14.56
CA ASP A 105 -9.67 -28.33 14.82
C ASP A 105 -9.89 -29.58 13.96
N LEU A 106 -9.49 -29.53 12.68
CA LEU A 106 -9.48 -30.71 11.81
C LEU A 106 -8.55 -31.79 12.37
N CYS A 107 -7.33 -31.43 12.78
CA CYS A 107 -6.40 -32.38 13.41
C CYS A 107 -7.01 -33.05 14.65
N SER A 108 -7.63 -32.27 15.54
CA SER A 108 -8.33 -32.80 16.72
C SER A 108 -9.48 -33.74 16.34
N THR A 109 -10.29 -33.34 15.35
CA THR A 109 -11.40 -34.17 14.83
C THR A 109 -10.90 -35.49 14.26
N TYR A 110 -9.79 -35.49 13.51
CA TYR A 110 -9.20 -36.72 12.98
C TYR A 110 -8.66 -37.63 14.09
N ILE A 111 -8.02 -37.07 15.13
CA ILE A 111 -7.57 -37.85 16.29
C ILE A 111 -8.77 -38.54 16.95
N ASN A 112 -9.85 -37.80 17.20
CA ASN A 112 -11.07 -38.37 17.80
C ASN A 112 -11.67 -39.49 16.94
N LYS A 113 -11.73 -39.33 15.62
CA LYS A 113 -12.19 -40.38 14.70
C LYS A 113 -11.32 -41.64 14.76
N LEU A 114 -10.00 -41.49 14.86
CA LEU A 114 -9.08 -42.63 14.99
C LEU A 114 -9.28 -43.34 16.33
N GLU A 115 -9.44 -42.60 17.43
CA GLU A 115 -9.77 -43.18 18.73
C GLU A 115 -11.10 -43.94 18.71
N ASP A 116 -12.14 -43.35 18.12
CA ASP A 116 -13.47 -43.97 18.04
C ASP A 116 -13.46 -45.23 17.19
N TYR A 117 -12.66 -45.25 16.12
CA TYR A 117 -12.42 -46.44 15.34
C TYR A 117 -11.71 -47.52 16.17
N GLN A 118 -10.65 -47.15 16.90
CA GLN A 118 -9.93 -48.08 17.77
C GLN A 118 -10.84 -48.65 18.87
N LYS A 119 -11.63 -47.81 19.55
CA LYS A 119 -12.62 -48.21 20.57
C LYS A 119 -13.67 -49.16 19.97
N SER A 120 -14.13 -48.88 18.74
CA SER A 120 -15.09 -49.73 18.04
C SER A 120 -14.52 -51.12 17.75
N LEU A 121 -13.27 -51.20 17.26
CA LEU A 121 -12.57 -52.47 17.02
C LEU A 121 -12.36 -53.24 18.33
N GLN A 122 -11.90 -52.57 19.39
CA GLN A 122 -11.71 -53.16 20.72
C GLN A 122 -13.02 -53.74 21.27
N LYS A 123 -14.13 -53.00 21.16
CA LYS A 123 -15.45 -53.48 21.59
C LYS A 123 -15.88 -54.75 20.85
N LYS A 124 -15.66 -54.82 19.53
CA LYS A 124 -15.94 -56.03 18.74
C LYS A 124 -15.06 -57.21 19.17
N ALA A 125 -13.77 -56.97 19.43
CA ALA A 125 -12.85 -57.99 19.92
C ALA A 125 -13.23 -58.52 21.31
N MET A 126 -13.51 -57.63 22.28
CA MET A 126 -13.90 -58.00 23.65
C MET A 126 -15.20 -58.82 23.68
N ASN A 127 -16.15 -58.49 22.81
CA ASN A 127 -17.42 -59.21 22.69
C ASN A 127 -17.32 -60.52 21.86
N LYS A 128 -16.11 -60.92 21.43
CA LYS A 128 -15.85 -62.09 20.57
C LYS A 128 -16.61 -62.05 19.23
N GLN A 129 -16.97 -60.85 18.74
CA GLN A 129 -17.67 -60.64 17.47
C GLN A 129 -16.67 -60.62 16.29
N LEU A 130 -15.96 -61.74 16.08
CA LEU A 130 -14.83 -61.80 15.15
C LEU A 130 -15.24 -61.59 13.67
N ASP A 131 -16.39 -62.10 13.25
CA ASP A 131 -16.88 -61.92 11.88
C ASP A 131 -17.11 -60.44 11.54
N GLU A 132 -17.75 -59.70 12.44
CA GLU A 132 -17.99 -58.27 12.29
C GLU A 132 -16.68 -57.47 12.34
N LEU A 133 -15.75 -57.87 13.21
CA LEU A 133 -14.42 -57.27 13.29
C LEU A 133 -13.67 -57.41 11.95
N PHE A 134 -13.62 -58.62 11.38
CA PHE A 134 -12.99 -58.83 10.07
C PHE A 134 -13.69 -58.07 8.95
N LYS A 135 -15.02 -57.96 9.01
CA LYS A 135 -15.78 -57.13 8.07
C LYS A 135 -15.39 -55.65 8.16
N MET A 136 -15.21 -55.12 9.37
CA MET A 136 -14.73 -53.74 9.57
C MET A 136 -13.31 -53.55 9.04
N LEU A 137 -12.39 -54.46 9.37
CA LEU A 137 -10.98 -54.38 8.96
C LEU A 137 -10.78 -54.48 7.44
N ARG A 138 -11.63 -55.24 6.74
CA ARG A 138 -11.58 -55.39 5.26
C ARG A 138 -12.30 -54.26 4.52
N SER A 139 -13.11 -53.47 5.20
CA SER A 139 -13.92 -52.42 4.57
C SER A 139 -13.07 -51.20 4.23
N THR A 140 -13.13 -50.76 2.98
CA THR A 140 -12.54 -49.49 2.53
C THR A 140 -13.45 -48.28 2.77
N ARG A 141 -14.72 -48.51 3.12
CA ARG A 141 -15.74 -47.46 3.23
C ARG A 141 -15.35 -46.32 4.16
N MET A 142 -14.68 -46.64 5.28
CA MET A 142 -14.19 -45.61 6.19
C MET A 142 -13.17 -44.71 5.51
N VAL A 143 -12.20 -45.31 4.80
CA VAL A 143 -11.16 -44.55 4.08
C VAL A 143 -11.78 -43.71 2.97
N GLU A 144 -12.73 -44.27 2.22
CA GLU A 144 -13.46 -43.55 1.16
C GLU A 144 -14.18 -42.31 1.72
N ASN A 145 -14.90 -42.46 2.84
CA ASN A 145 -15.55 -41.34 3.51
C ASN A 145 -14.56 -40.26 3.99
N GLU A 146 -13.41 -40.65 4.53
CA GLU A 146 -12.38 -39.70 4.95
C GLU A 146 -11.72 -39.00 3.75
N VAL A 147 -11.60 -39.66 2.60
CA VAL A 147 -11.10 -39.04 1.36
C VAL A 147 -12.10 -38.02 0.81
N GLU A 148 -13.41 -38.32 0.86
CA GLU A 148 -14.43 -37.33 0.48
C GLU A 148 -14.43 -36.13 1.43
N ALA A 149 -14.33 -36.36 2.74
CA ALA A 149 -14.22 -35.29 3.74
C ALA A 149 -12.96 -34.44 3.52
N LEU A 150 -11.82 -35.07 3.20
CA LEU A 150 -10.58 -34.37 2.83
C LEU A 150 -10.82 -33.42 1.64
N TYR A 151 -11.51 -33.87 0.61
CA TYR A 151 -11.80 -33.05 -0.57
C TYR A 151 -12.71 -31.87 -0.26
N VAL A 152 -13.78 -32.09 0.51
CA VAL A 152 -14.69 -30.99 0.92
C VAL A 152 -13.93 -29.96 1.75
N ASN A 153 -13.11 -30.41 2.71
CA ASN A 153 -12.30 -29.52 3.54
C ASN A 153 -11.27 -28.75 2.70
N PHE A 154 -10.58 -29.43 1.78
CA PHE A 154 -9.62 -28.81 0.88
C PHE A 154 -10.28 -27.74 0.00
N ASP A 155 -11.39 -28.08 -0.66
CA ASP A 155 -12.09 -27.17 -1.57
C ASP A 155 -12.55 -25.91 -0.83
N ARG A 156 -13.16 -26.07 0.36
CA ARG A 156 -13.63 -24.97 1.19
C ARG A 156 -12.50 -24.06 1.67
N ILE A 157 -11.43 -24.64 2.23
CA ILE A 157 -10.27 -23.86 2.71
C ILE A 157 -9.60 -23.14 1.53
N PHE A 158 -9.41 -23.84 0.42
CA PHE A 158 -8.75 -23.27 -0.75
C PHE A 158 -9.55 -22.13 -1.37
N LEU A 159 -10.85 -22.29 -1.57
CA LEU A 159 -11.73 -21.26 -2.12
C LEU A 159 -11.86 -20.07 -1.17
N GLY A 160 -11.87 -20.30 0.13
CA GLY A 160 -11.88 -19.20 1.09
C GLY A 160 -10.54 -18.44 1.17
N LEU A 161 -9.41 -19.08 0.86
CA LEU A 161 -8.10 -18.40 0.69
C LEU A 161 -7.96 -17.70 -0.67
N TYR A 162 -8.56 -18.27 -1.72
CA TYR A 162 -8.48 -17.79 -3.11
C TYR A 162 -9.88 -17.68 -3.74
N PRO A 163 -10.72 -16.73 -3.30
CA PRO A 163 -12.12 -16.65 -3.71
C PRO A 163 -12.32 -16.40 -5.20
N THR A 164 -11.34 -15.75 -5.85
CA THR A 164 -11.39 -15.48 -7.29
C THR A 164 -10.79 -16.59 -8.15
N PHE A 165 -10.27 -17.67 -7.55
CA PHE A 165 -9.45 -18.66 -8.26
C PHE A 165 -10.16 -19.24 -9.48
N VAL A 166 -11.42 -19.67 -9.34
CA VAL A 166 -12.15 -20.33 -10.42
C VAL A 166 -12.40 -19.36 -11.58
N ARG A 167 -12.74 -18.11 -11.27
CA ARG A 167 -12.92 -17.05 -12.26
C ARG A 167 -11.61 -16.76 -12.98
N ASP A 168 -10.54 -16.52 -12.24
CA ASP A 168 -9.24 -16.15 -12.80
C ASP A 168 -8.62 -17.32 -13.58
N PHE A 169 -8.84 -18.56 -13.13
CA PHE A 169 -8.47 -19.78 -13.85
C PHE A 169 -9.23 -19.91 -15.17
N ASN A 170 -10.55 -19.69 -15.16
CA ASN A 170 -11.37 -19.72 -16.36
C ASN A 170 -11.02 -18.60 -17.36
N ALA A 171 -10.44 -17.49 -16.90
CA ALA A 171 -9.91 -16.45 -17.78
C ALA A 171 -8.67 -16.90 -18.56
N LEU A 172 -7.96 -17.94 -18.10
CA LEU A 172 -6.82 -18.55 -18.80
C LEU A 172 -7.24 -19.61 -19.83
N LEU A 173 -8.53 -19.95 -19.92
CA LEU A 173 -9.07 -20.95 -20.83
C LEU A 173 -9.82 -20.30 -22.00
N GLN A 174 -9.92 -21.02 -23.11
CA GLN A 174 -10.81 -20.65 -24.22
C GLN A 174 -12.26 -20.51 -23.71
N PRO A 175 -13.06 -19.55 -24.21
CA PRO A 175 -14.42 -19.31 -23.71
C PRO A 175 -15.31 -20.55 -23.68
N GLU A 176 -15.20 -21.43 -24.68
CA GLU A 176 -15.98 -22.65 -24.85
C GLU A 176 -15.50 -23.79 -23.93
N GLU A 177 -14.29 -23.68 -23.38
CA GLU A 177 -13.64 -24.71 -22.58
C GLU A 177 -13.63 -24.38 -21.08
N ARG A 178 -14.28 -23.29 -20.68
CA ARG A 178 -14.39 -22.85 -19.28
C ARG A 178 -15.08 -23.89 -18.42
N ILE A 179 -14.56 -24.06 -17.21
CA ILE A 179 -15.06 -25.03 -16.24
C ILE A 179 -16.17 -24.41 -15.39
N VAL A 180 -17.35 -25.00 -15.43
CA VAL A 180 -18.49 -24.63 -14.56
C VAL A 180 -18.55 -25.60 -13.39
N LEU A 181 -18.63 -25.05 -12.17
CA LEU A 181 -18.77 -25.86 -10.96
C LEU A 181 -20.17 -26.44 -10.84
N LYS A 182 -20.29 -27.60 -10.19
CA LYS A 182 -21.59 -28.18 -9.84
C LYS A 182 -22.25 -27.46 -8.65
N SER A 183 -21.43 -26.94 -7.75
CA SER A 183 -21.78 -26.12 -6.59
C SER A 183 -20.65 -25.12 -6.39
N GLU A 184 -20.95 -23.89 -5.95
CA GLU A 184 -19.96 -22.81 -5.83
C GLU A 184 -18.79 -23.19 -4.89
N ASP A 185 -19.03 -24.06 -3.91
CA ASP A 185 -18.05 -24.45 -2.89
C ASP A 185 -17.25 -25.73 -3.20
N LEU A 186 -17.48 -26.40 -4.35
CA LEU A 186 -16.88 -27.71 -4.64
C LEU A 186 -16.11 -27.72 -5.95
N LEU A 187 -14.81 -27.98 -5.85
CA LEU A 187 -13.92 -28.12 -7.00
C LEU A 187 -14.04 -29.51 -7.61
N ASN A 188 -13.85 -29.59 -8.92
CA ASN A 188 -13.67 -30.88 -9.59
C ASN A 188 -12.20 -31.32 -9.55
N LYS A 189 -11.92 -32.55 -9.99
CA LYS A 189 -10.55 -33.11 -9.96
C LYS A 189 -9.53 -32.27 -10.74
N GLU A 190 -9.93 -31.68 -11.88
CA GLU A 190 -9.05 -30.82 -12.67
C GLU A 190 -8.67 -29.57 -11.86
N LEU A 191 -9.65 -28.86 -11.31
CA LEU A 191 -9.40 -27.67 -10.50
C LEU A 191 -8.59 -27.98 -9.23
N ARG A 192 -8.80 -29.12 -8.58
CA ARG A 192 -7.99 -29.51 -7.41
C ARG A 192 -6.52 -29.71 -7.75
N ILE A 193 -6.20 -30.25 -8.93
CA ILE A 193 -4.81 -30.39 -9.41
C ILE A 193 -4.14 -29.01 -9.51
N PHE A 194 -4.84 -28.04 -10.12
CA PHE A 194 -4.30 -26.70 -10.30
C PHE A 194 -4.34 -25.85 -9.02
N ALA A 195 -5.29 -26.09 -8.12
CA ALA A 195 -5.31 -25.53 -6.77
C ALA A 195 -4.08 -25.98 -5.96
N LEU A 196 -3.73 -27.27 -6.02
CA LEU A 196 -2.52 -27.80 -5.38
C LEU A 196 -1.25 -27.16 -5.95
N MET A 197 -1.17 -27.02 -7.28
CA MET A 197 -0.06 -26.29 -7.91
C MET A 197 0.01 -24.84 -7.44
N ARG A 198 -1.14 -24.17 -7.30
CA ARG A 198 -1.23 -22.82 -6.78
C ARG A 198 -0.73 -22.71 -5.33
N LEU A 199 -0.93 -23.73 -4.51
CA LEU A 199 -0.37 -23.84 -3.17
C LEU A 199 1.13 -24.20 -3.16
N GLY A 200 1.77 -24.38 -4.32
CA GLY A 200 3.18 -24.72 -4.45
C GLY A 200 3.46 -26.23 -4.55
N VAL A 201 2.43 -27.07 -4.59
CA VAL A 201 2.58 -28.52 -4.79
C VAL A 201 2.60 -28.81 -6.30
N THR A 202 3.78 -28.74 -6.90
CA THR A 202 3.96 -28.92 -8.36
C THR A 202 4.32 -30.35 -8.77
N ASP A 203 4.80 -31.15 -7.82
CA ASP A 203 5.19 -32.54 -8.02
C ASP A 203 3.96 -33.44 -8.26
N SER A 204 3.88 -34.01 -9.47
CA SER A 204 2.78 -34.90 -9.88
C SER A 204 2.63 -36.11 -8.97
N VAL A 205 3.70 -36.61 -8.33
CA VAL A 205 3.63 -37.74 -7.40
C VAL A 205 2.86 -37.34 -6.14
N ARG A 206 3.19 -36.18 -5.55
CA ARG A 206 2.46 -35.63 -4.40
C ARG A 206 0.99 -35.32 -4.73
N ILE A 207 0.71 -34.74 -5.90
CA ILE A 207 -0.66 -34.48 -6.34
C ILE A 207 -1.45 -35.79 -6.50
N ALA A 208 -0.85 -36.82 -7.12
CA ALA A 208 -1.47 -38.13 -7.30
C ALA A 208 -1.82 -38.78 -5.97
N ALA A 209 -0.89 -38.72 -5.00
CA ALA A 209 -1.09 -39.25 -3.66
C ALA A 209 -2.25 -38.54 -2.93
N PHE A 210 -2.31 -37.20 -2.99
CA PHE A 210 -3.39 -36.41 -2.40
C PHE A 210 -4.75 -36.76 -3.02
N LEU A 211 -4.82 -36.85 -4.35
CA LEU A 211 -6.05 -37.13 -5.09
C LEU A 211 -6.39 -38.62 -5.21
N ARG A 212 -5.65 -39.50 -4.52
CA ARG A 212 -5.86 -40.96 -4.53
C ARG A 212 -6.04 -41.51 -5.96
N CYS A 213 -5.24 -41.01 -6.90
CA CYS A 213 -5.32 -41.40 -8.30
C CYS A 213 -3.94 -41.74 -8.86
N SER A 214 -3.91 -42.35 -10.04
CA SER A 214 -2.64 -42.75 -10.65
C SER A 214 -1.86 -41.55 -11.18
N LEU A 215 -0.54 -41.69 -11.25
CA LEU A 215 0.33 -40.67 -11.82
C LEU A 215 -0.04 -40.35 -13.29
N SER A 216 -0.43 -41.36 -14.07
CA SER A 216 -0.89 -41.16 -15.45
C SER A 216 -2.18 -40.35 -15.51
N THR A 217 -3.10 -40.55 -14.56
CA THR A 217 -4.31 -39.73 -14.45
C THR A 217 -3.99 -38.25 -14.26
N ILE A 218 -2.99 -37.92 -13.43
CA ILE A 218 -2.54 -36.53 -13.23
C ILE A 218 -1.96 -35.95 -14.52
N TYR A 219 -1.08 -36.68 -15.21
CA TYR A 219 -0.53 -36.23 -16.49
C TYR A 219 -1.62 -35.99 -17.54
N ASN A 220 -2.60 -36.88 -17.63
CA ASN A 220 -3.71 -36.74 -18.55
C ASN A 220 -4.54 -35.49 -18.27
N TYR A 221 -4.86 -35.19 -17.01
CA TYR A 221 -5.58 -33.97 -16.65
C TYR A 221 -4.76 -32.71 -16.96
N ARG A 222 -3.46 -32.68 -16.64
CA ARG A 222 -2.59 -31.53 -16.95
C ARG A 222 -2.53 -31.26 -18.46
N THR A 223 -2.29 -32.29 -19.26
CA THR A 223 -2.26 -32.18 -20.73
C THR A 223 -3.61 -31.74 -21.28
N LYS A 224 -4.70 -32.34 -20.81
CA LYS A 224 -6.07 -32.00 -21.25
C LYS A 224 -6.38 -30.53 -21.02
N VAL A 225 -6.06 -29.99 -19.84
CA VAL A 225 -6.33 -28.59 -19.52
C VAL A 225 -5.38 -27.64 -20.25
N ARG A 226 -4.09 -27.97 -20.38
CA ARG A 226 -3.15 -27.16 -21.19
C ARG A 226 -3.59 -27.03 -22.65
N ASN A 227 -4.21 -28.07 -23.21
CA ASN A 227 -4.74 -28.03 -24.57
C ASN A 227 -5.94 -27.08 -24.73
N LYS A 228 -6.59 -26.70 -23.64
CA LYS A 228 -7.74 -25.78 -23.57
C LYS A 228 -7.34 -24.34 -23.22
N ALA A 229 -6.05 -24.10 -22.98
CA ALA A 229 -5.54 -22.81 -22.56
C ALA A 229 -5.65 -21.76 -23.68
N LEU A 230 -5.94 -20.51 -23.29
CA LEU A 230 -5.85 -19.33 -24.14
C LEU A 230 -4.39 -18.85 -24.29
N VAL A 231 -3.57 -19.11 -23.26
CA VAL A 231 -2.15 -18.77 -23.21
C VAL A 231 -1.27 -19.92 -23.73
N PRO A 232 0.03 -19.67 -24.05
CA PRO A 232 0.96 -20.73 -24.44
C PRO A 232 1.00 -21.89 -23.44
N ARG A 233 1.04 -23.13 -23.96
CA ARG A 233 0.92 -24.35 -23.14
C ARG A 233 1.99 -24.46 -22.05
N ASP A 234 3.21 -24.05 -22.37
CA ASP A 234 4.36 -24.15 -21.47
C ASP A 234 4.33 -23.10 -20.35
N GLU A 235 3.55 -22.02 -20.53
CA GLU A 235 3.40 -20.96 -19.54
C GLU A 235 2.17 -21.14 -18.66
N PHE A 236 1.17 -21.92 -19.10
CA PHE A 236 -0.14 -22.02 -18.45
C PHE A 236 -0.05 -22.29 -16.95
N GLU A 237 0.74 -23.27 -16.55
CA GLU A 237 0.89 -23.64 -15.13
C GLU A 237 1.54 -22.51 -14.32
N GLY A 238 2.49 -21.77 -14.92
CA GLY A 238 3.08 -20.59 -14.31
C GLY A 238 2.08 -19.43 -14.14
N TRP A 239 1.12 -19.29 -15.04
CA TRP A 239 0.00 -18.35 -14.88
C TRP A 239 -0.94 -18.78 -13.76
N VAL A 240 -1.30 -20.07 -13.70
CA VAL A 240 -2.13 -20.63 -12.61
C VAL A 240 -1.50 -20.38 -11.24
N MET A 241 -0.19 -20.60 -11.09
CA MET A 241 0.53 -20.39 -9.83
C MET A 241 0.54 -18.92 -9.37
N ARG A 242 0.30 -17.96 -10.27
CA ARG A 242 0.27 -16.52 -9.96
C ARG A 242 -1.13 -15.99 -9.63
N ILE A 243 -2.18 -16.79 -9.79
CA ILE A 243 -3.57 -16.37 -9.50
C ILE A 243 -3.68 -15.87 -8.04
N GLY A 244 -4.26 -14.69 -7.81
CA GLY A 244 -4.38 -14.14 -6.45
C GLY A 244 -3.05 -13.71 -5.80
N VAL A 245 -1.91 -13.73 -6.51
CA VAL A 245 -0.72 -12.95 -6.10
C VAL A 245 -0.95 -11.52 -6.60
N ASN A 246 -1.05 -10.57 -5.68
CA ASN A 246 -1.24 -9.14 -5.98
C ASN A 246 -0.29 -8.67 -7.10
N ARG A 247 -0.84 -8.40 -8.30
CA ARG A 247 -0.60 -7.18 -9.09
C ARG A 247 -1.39 -7.16 -10.40
N ASN A 248 -1.92 -5.98 -10.68
CA ASN A 248 -2.44 -5.43 -11.95
C ASN A 248 -3.05 -6.41 -12.95
N PRO A 249 -4.34 -6.23 -13.33
CA PRO A 249 -4.84 -6.89 -14.51
C PRO A 249 -3.99 -6.46 -15.72
N LEU A 250 -3.72 -7.45 -16.58
CA LEU A 250 -3.32 -7.23 -17.96
C LEU A 250 -4.24 -6.22 -18.65
#